data_AF-A0A9D6YPD7-F1
#
_entry.id   AF-A0A9D6YPD7-F1
#
_cell.length_a   1.000
_cell.length_b   1.000
_cell.length_c   1.000
_cell.angle_alpha   90.00
_cell.angle_beta   90.00
_cell.angle_gamma   90.00
#
_symmetry.space_group_name_H-M   'P 1'
#
loop_
_entity.id
_entity.type
_entity.pdbx_description
1 polymer ?
#
loop_
_entity_poly.entity_id
_entity_poly.type
_entity_poly.pdbx_seq_one_letter_code
_entity_poly.pdbx_strand_id
1 'polypeptide(L)'
;MIYSLEELKKLKTNKSVKRELLKYIPIGGIACIEGWYRMAVAELIDKGLPFRKNAESFVNVKFDASSILAIHEKKLSPGELFAHFLSVNGFEELNKNLSTIAGEDFLERFKFTRINPESAPNPIYFTKDAPHIFEGVKKAFELRHIFCHELATSAKYSIRQIEHCAYGFFFFLIGADRVVQDLLEGKPNNALL
;
A
#
# COMPACT_ATOMS: atom_id res chain seq x y z
N MET A 1 8.44 -14.60 -4.63
CA MET A 1 7.04 -14.60 -4.12
C MET A 1 6.10 -15.48 -4.94
N ILE A 2 5.87 -15.22 -6.24
CA ILE A 2 5.06 -16.13 -7.10
C ILE A 2 5.68 -17.54 -7.15
N TYR A 3 7.00 -17.63 -7.36
CA TYR A 3 7.75 -18.90 -7.27
C TYR A 3 7.62 -19.57 -5.89
N SER A 4 7.66 -18.78 -4.81
CA SER A 4 7.50 -19.28 -3.44
C SER A 4 6.09 -19.82 -3.16
N LEU A 5 5.07 -19.24 -3.80
CA LEU A 5 3.68 -19.69 -3.71
C LEU A 5 3.48 -21.00 -4.50
N GLU A 6 4.09 -21.10 -5.67
CA GLU A 6 4.20 -22.35 -6.45
C GLU A 6 4.91 -23.46 -5.66
N GLU A 7 5.99 -23.15 -4.94
CA GLU A 7 6.70 -24.10 -4.08
C GLU A 7 5.86 -24.52 -2.88
N LEU A 8 5.17 -23.57 -2.21
CA LEU A 8 4.20 -23.87 -1.15
C LEU A 8 3.11 -24.83 -1.64
N LYS A 9 2.70 -24.74 -2.91
CA LYS A 9 1.75 -25.69 -3.50
C LYS A 9 2.33 -27.10 -3.59
N LYS A 10 3.61 -27.22 -3.92
CA LYS A 10 4.32 -28.48 -4.18
C LYS A 10 4.88 -29.14 -2.91
N LEU A 11 4.90 -28.44 -1.78
CA LEU A 11 5.33 -29.00 -0.49
C LEU A 11 4.53 -30.27 -0.16
N LYS A 12 5.25 -31.39 0.01
CA LYS A 12 4.74 -32.64 0.59
C LYS A 12 4.62 -32.50 2.10
N THR A 13 3.72 -31.62 2.55
CA THR A 13 3.40 -31.41 3.96
C THR A 13 1.92 -31.68 4.24
N ASN A 14 1.55 -31.76 5.51
CA ASN A 14 0.16 -31.94 5.92
C ASN A 14 -0.71 -30.78 5.40
N LYS A 15 -1.91 -31.08 4.89
CA LYS A 15 -2.88 -30.08 4.41
C LYS A 15 -3.22 -29.03 5.48
N SER A 16 -3.17 -29.37 6.76
CA SER A 16 -3.36 -28.43 7.87
C SER A 16 -2.22 -27.40 7.93
N VAL A 17 -0.97 -27.86 7.93
CA VAL A 17 0.23 -27.00 7.93
C VAL A 17 0.25 -26.08 6.72
N LYS A 18 -0.02 -26.63 5.52
CA LYS A 18 -0.08 -25.83 4.29
C LYS A 18 -1.14 -24.73 4.36
N ARG A 19 -2.33 -25.03 4.91
CA ARG A 19 -3.37 -24.02 5.09
C ARG A 19 -2.93 -22.92 6.05
N GLU A 20 -2.29 -23.29 7.15
CA GLU A 20 -1.78 -22.31 8.12
C GLU A 20 -0.74 -21.38 7.49
N LEU A 21 0.23 -21.93 6.76
CA LEU A 21 1.25 -21.14 6.05
C LEU A 21 0.63 -20.16 5.05
N LEU A 22 -0.44 -20.54 4.36
CA LEU A 22 -1.12 -19.66 3.39
C LEU A 22 -1.77 -18.43 4.04
N LYS A 23 -2.12 -18.48 5.35
CA LYS A 23 -2.68 -17.32 6.06
C LYS A 23 -1.69 -16.16 6.17
N TYR A 24 -0.40 -16.47 6.23
CA TYR A 24 0.66 -15.46 6.38
C TYR A 24 0.88 -14.63 5.12
N ILE A 25 0.37 -15.05 3.96
CA ILE A 25 0.51 -14.30 2.71
C ILE A 25 -0.24 -12.96 2.76
N PRO A 26 -1.57 -12.91 3.00
CA PRO A 26 -2.26 -11.62 3.15
C PRO A 26 -1.76 -10.84 4.37
N ILE A 27 -1.42 -11.50 5.48
CA ILE A 27 -0.88 -10.81 6.68
C ILE A 27 0.44 -10.09 6.35
N GLY A 28 1.40 -10.81 5.79
CA GLY A 28 2.69 -10.25 5.40
C GLY A 28 2.57 -9.23 4.27
N GLY A 29 1.68 -9.47 3.30
CA GLY A 29 1.41 -8.53 2.21
C GLY A 29 0.88 -7.18 2.71
N ILE A 30 -0.06 -7.19 3.66
CA ILE A 30 -0.55 -5.96 4.29
C ILE A 30 0.54 -5.30 5.12
N ALA A 31 1.35 -6.05 5.87
CA ALA A 31 2.48 -5.47 6.60
C ALA A 31 3.49 -4.76 5.67
N CYS A 32 3.74 -5.31 4.48
CA CYS A 32 4.57 -4.64 3.47
C CYS A 32 3.91 -3.35 2.94
N ILE A 33 2.60 -3.36 2.70
CA ILE A 33 1.85 -2.16 2.29
C ILE A 33 1.89 -1.10 3.38
N GLU A 34 1.66 -1.46 4.65
CA GLU A 34 1.73 -0.54 5.79
C GLU A 34 3.14 0.07 5.94
N GLY A 35 4.18 -0.74 5.78
CA GLY A 35 5.58 -0.28 5.80
C GLY A 35 5.89 0.71 4.67
N TRP A 36 5.55 0.32 3.43
CA TRP A 36 5.70 1.19 2.26
C TRP A 36 4.89 2.49 2.40
N TYR A 37 3.64 2.40 2.87
CA TYR A 37 2.76 3.54 3.06
C TYR A 37 3.38 4.60 3.96
N ARG A 38 3.98 4.18 5.08
CA ARG A 38 4.66 5.12 6.00
C ARG A 38 5.82 5.85 5.32
N MET A 39 6.60 5.13 4.51
CA MET A 39 7.71 5.73 3.75
C MET A 39 7.18 6.73 2.71
N ALA A 40 6.19 6.33 1.92
CA ALA A 40 5.60 7.18 0.88
C ALA A 40 5.00 8.48 1.45
N VAL A 41 4.24 8.38 2.56
CA VAL A 41 3.69 9.55 3.25
C VAL A 41 4.81 10.47 3.75
N ALA A 42 5.84 9.90 4.37
CA ALA A 42 6.95 10.67 4.89
C ALA A 42 7.67 11.42 3.77
N GLU A 43 8.02 10.73 2.68
CA GLU A 43 8.70 11.32 1.53
C GLU A 43 7.90 12.45 0.87
N LEU A 44 6.60 12.25 0.65
CA LEU A 44 5.72 13.27 0.08
C LEU A 44 5.63 14.50 0.97
N ILE A 45 5.41 14.33 2.28
CA ILE A 45 5.33 15.46 3.21
C ILE A 45 6.68 16.17 3.34
N ASP A 46 7.78 15.43 3.39
CA ASP A 46 9.11 16.01 3.53
C ASP A 46 9.55 16.76 2.26
N LYS A 47 9.09 16.33 1.08
CA LYS A 47 9.27 17.05 -0.19
C LYS A 47 8.75 18.49 -0.14
N GLY A 48 7.73 18.78 0.67
CA GLY A 48 7.26 20.14 0.91
C GLY A 48 5.91 20.44 0.24
N LEU A 49 5.79 21.63 -0.34
CA LEU A 49 4.59 22.01 -1.08
C LEU A 49 4.50 21.23 -2.41
N PRO A 50 3.29 20.85 -2.88
CA PRO A 50 1.99 21.12 -2.26
C PRO A 50 1.60 20.15 -1.13
N PHE A 51 2.30 19.03 -0.97
CA PHE A 51 1.91 17.92 -0.09
C PHE A 51 1.70 18.33 1.36
N ARG A 52 2.59 19.16 1.93
CA ARG A 52 2.42 19.70 3.30
C ARG A 52 1.14 20.50 3.46
N LYS A 53 0.81 21.32 2.46
CA LYS A 53 -0.40 22.14 2.50
C LYS A 53 -1.64 21.28 2.49
N ASN A 54 -1.63 20.22 1.68
CA ASN A 54 -2.75 19.29 1.61
C ASN A 54 -2.91 18.48 2.92
N ALA A 55 -1.80 18.11 3.55
CA ALA A 55 -1.79 17.39 4.82
C ALA A 55 -2.39 18.18 6.00
N GLU A 56 -2.48 19.51 5.91
CA GLU A 56 -3.17 20.33 6.92
C GLU A 56 -4.66 19.97 7.06
N SER A 57 -5.26 19.33 6.04
CA SER A 57 -6.65 18.89 6.08
C SER A 57 -6.91 17.68 7.01
N PHE A 58 -5.85 16.99 7.47
CA PHE A 58 -6.00 15.92 8.45
C PHE A 58 -6.37 16.49 9.83
N VAL A 59 -7.58 16.21 10.27
CA VAL A 59 -8.08 16.64 11.59
C VAL A 59 -7.66 15.65 12.69
N ASN A 60 -7.52 16.14 13.92
CA ASN A 60 -7.26 15.35 15.14
C ASN A 60 -5.89 14.67 15.24
N VAL A 61 -4.87 15.15 14.53
CA VAL A 61 -3.49 14.71 14.78
C VAL A 61 -3.02 15.26 16.13
N LYS A 62 -2.85 14.39 17.13
CA LYS A 62 -2.43 14.76 18.48
C LYS A 62 -0.93 14.59 18.63
N PHE A 63 -0.21 15.70 18.69
CA PHE A 63 1.21 15.72 19.00
C PHE A 63 1.41 15.87 20.51
N ASP A 64 2.29 15.07 21.10
CA ASP A 64 2.76 15.29 22.46
C ASP A 64 4.05 16.13 22.46
N ALA A 65 4.48 16.57 23.65
CA ALA A 65 5.71 17.35 23.79
C ALA A 65 6.94 16.57 23.30
N SER A 66 6.96 15.24 23.44
CA SER A 66 8.08 14.41 23.00
C SER A 66 8.22 14.40 21.48
N SER A 67 7.10 14.39 20.76
CA SER A 67 7.03 14.44 19.30
C SER A 67 7.58 15.76 18.77
N ILE A 68 7.25 16.88 19.43
CA ILE A 68 7.74 18.22 19.07
C ILE A 68 9.25 18.33 19.32
N LEU A 69 9.73 17.85 20.48
CA LEU A 69 11.16 17.85 20.80
C LEU A 69 11.95 16.96 19.83
N ALA A 70 11.43 15.79 19.45
CA ALA A 70 12.08 14.91 18.48
C ALA A 70 12.27 15.57 17.10
N ILE A 71 11.28 16.34 16.63
CA ILE A 71 11.41 17.14 15.40
C ILE A 71 12.49 18.21 15.57
N HIS A 72 12.46 18.97 16.66
CA HIS A 72 13.45 20.04 16.91
C HIS A 72 14.87 19.46 16.96
N GLU A 73 15.04 18.29 17.57
CA GLU A 73 16.33 17.59 17.67
C GLU A 73 16.73 16.89 16.37
N LYS A 74 15.92 16.97 15.31
CA LYS A 74 16.11 16.29 14.01
C LYS A 74 16.23 14.76 14.15
N LYS A 75 15.63 14.19 15.19
CA LYS A 75 15.52 12.74 15.39
C LYS A 75 14.39 12.13 14.57
N LEU A 76 13.45 12.96 14.14
CA LEU A 76 12.27 12.59 13.36
C LEU A 76 11.95 13.72 12.38
N SER A 77 11.65 13.39 11.13
CA SER A 77 11.15 14.37 10.17
C SER A 77 9.65 14.66 10.41
N PRO A 78 9.14 15.82 9.95
CA PRO A 78 7.69 16.07 9.95
C PRO A 78 6.91 14.98 9.21
N GLY A 79 7.43 14.49 8.08
CA GLY A 79 6.83 13.40 7.32
C GLY A 79 6.74 12.09 8.10
N GLU A 80 7.82 11.68 8.76
CA GLU A 80 7.85 10.47 9.58
C GLU A 80 6.85 10.54 10.74
N LEU A 81 6.71 11.72 11.35
CA LEU A 81 5.73 11.93 12.40
C LEU A 81 4.29 11.82 11.89
N PHE A 82 3.97 12.47 10.76
CA PHE A 82 2.65 12.36 10.14
C PHE A 82 2.33 10.92 9.73
N ALA A 83 3.29 10.22 9.12
CA ALA A 83 3.16 8.83 8.72
C ALA A 83 2.88 7.89 9.91
N HIS A 84 3.36 8.23 11.11
CA HIS A 84 3.08 7.47 12.33
C HIS A 84 1.62 7.63 12.81
N PHE A 85 1.02 8.79 12.62
CA PHE A 85 -0.34 9.08 13.08
C PHE A 85 -1.43 8.64 12.12
N LEU A 86 -1.13 8.58 10.82
CA LEU A 86 -2.10 8.13 9.83
C LEU A 86 -2.27 6.62 9.89
N SER A 87 -3.43 6.18 10.38
CA SER A 87 -3.82 4.79 10.33
C SER A 87 -4.15 4.35 8.91
N VAL A 88 -3.89 3.07 8.63
CA VAL A 88 -4.33 2.40 7.41
C VAL A 88 -4.89 1.04 7.81
N ASN A 89 -6.20 1.01 8.07
CA ASN A 89 -6.89 -0.21 8.48
C ASN A 89 -7.60 -0.91 7.30
N GLY A 90 -7.62 -0.27 6.14
CA GLY A 90 -8.28 -0.78 4.94
C GLY A 90 -7.83 -0.03 3.69
N PHE A 91 -8.23 -0.57 2.54
CA PHE A 91 -7.83 -0.03 1.23
C PHE A 91 -8.44 1.35 0.95
N GLU A 92 -9.67 1.58 1.41
CA GLU A 92 -10.37 2.86 1.27
C GLU A 92 -9.68 3.97 2.07
N GLU A 93 -9.22 3.67 3.29
CA GLU A 93 -8.47 4.61 4.13
C GLU A 93 -7.10 4.90 3.53
N LEU A 94 -6.41 3.86 3.01
CA LEU A 94 -5.16 4.01 2.27
C LEU A 94 -5.33 5.01 1.11
N ASN A 95 -6.32 4.78 0.24
CA ASN A 95 -6.56 5.66 -0.91
C ASN A 95 -6.91 7.07 -0.46
N LYS A 96 -7.82 7.21 0.51
CA LYS A 96 -8.23 8.51 1.03
C LYS A 96 -7.02 9.31 1.49
N ASN A 97 -6.15 8.73 2.33
CA ASN A 97 -5.01 9.43 2.89
C ASN A 97 -4.01 9.84 1.79
N LEU A 98 -3.67 8.93 0.86
CA LEU A 98 -2.75 9.24 -0.23
C LEU A 98 -3.33 10.27 -1.20
N SER A 99 -4.61 10.17 -1.52
CA SER A 99 -5.29 11.14 -2.38
C SER A 99 -5.35 12.53 -1.75
N THR A 100 -5.62 12.58 -0.44
CA THR A 100 -5.56 13.84 0.31
C THR A 100 -4.18 14.45 0.23
N ILE A 101 -3.10 13.70 0.51
CA ILE A 101 -1.73 14.22 0.47
C ILE A 101 -1.36 14.67 -0.96
N ALA A 102 -1.64 13.85 -1.96
CA ALA A 102 -1.35 14.14 -3.37
C ALA A 102 -2.13 15.34 -3.91
N GLY A 103 -3.33 15.61 -3.37
CA GLY A 103 -4.24 16.65 -3.86
C GLY A 103 -5.07 16.22 -5.08
N GLU A 104 -5.10 14.93 -5.39
CA GLU A 104 -5.82 14.32 -6.51
C GLU A 104 -6.16 12.86 -6.19
N ASP A 105 -7.02 12.21 -6.99
CA ASP A 105 -7.33 10.79 -6.78
C ASP A 105 -6.12 9.90 -7.10
N PHE A 106 -5.57 9.29 -6.05
CA PHE A 106 -4.37 8.46 -6.13
C PHE A 106 -4.60 7.18 -6.95
N LEU A 107 -5.77 6.54 -6.84
CA LEU A 107 -6.05 5.31 -7.57
C LEU A 107 -6.40 5.56 -9.03
N GLU A 108 -6.99 6.71 -9.37
CA GLU A 108 -7.09 7.12 -10.77
C GLU A 108 -5.69 7.34 -11.34
N ARG A 109 -4.83 8.10 -10.66
CA ARG A 109 -3.44 8.30 -11.12
C ARG A 109 -2.69 6.97 -11.29
N PHE A 110 -2.84 6.04 -10.35
CA PHE A 110 -2.28 4.68 -10.42
C PHE A 110 -2.61 3.96 -11.74
N LYS A 111 -3.83 4.10 -12.27
CA LYS A 111 -4.25 3.43 -13.51
C LYS A 111 -3.50 3.92 -14.73
N PHE A 112 -3.04 5.17 -14.72
CA PHE A 112 -2.46 5.87 -15.88
C PHE A 112 -0.98 6.22 -15.69
N THR A 113 -0.40 5.86 -14.55
CA THR A 113 1.05 5.94 -14.32
C THR A 113 1.78 4.85 -15.10
N ARG A 114 2.85 5.25 -15.79
CA ARG A 114 3.65 4.36 -16.65
C ARG A 114 4.56 3.47 -15.80
N ILE A 115 4.37 2.16 -15.86
CA ILE A 115 5.04 1.18 -14.99
C ILE A 115 6.42 0.81 -15.49
N ASN A 116 6.64 0.77 -16.81
CA ASN A 116 7.94 0.43 -17.38
C ASN A 116 8.85 1.67 -17.51
N PRO A 117 10.18 1.48 -17.70
CA PRO A 117 11.10 2.59 -17.91
C PRO A 117 10.68 3.48 -19.08
N GLU A 118 10.98 4.78 -18.98
CA GLU A 118 10.64 5.75 -20.02
C GLU A 118 11.31 5.45 -21.38
N SER A 119 12.49 4.85 -21.33
CA SER A 119 13.25 4.41 -22.51
C SER A 119 12.59 3.27 -23.30
N ALA A 120 11.59 2.59 -22.74
CA ALA A 120 10.86 1.57 -23.48
C ALA A 120 9.98 2.21 -24.58
N PRO A 121 9.82 1.57 -25.76
CA PRO A 121 9.07 2.16 -26.87
C PRO A 121 7.56 2.21 -26.60
N ASN A 122 7.01 1.23 -25.88
CA ASN A 122 5.58 1.12 -25.62
C ASN A 122 5.32 1.30 -24.12
N PRO A 123 4.59 2.33 -23.69
CA PRO A 123 4.26 2.50 -22.28
C PRO A 123 3.32 1.39 -21.79
N ILE A 124 3.57 0.90 -20.58
CA ILE A 124 2.72 -0.08 -19.91
C ILE A 124 2.01 0.62 -18.74
N TYR A 125 0.70 0.42 -18.65
CA TYR A 125 -0.17 0.99 -17.62
C TYR A 125 -0.99 -0.11 -16.96
N PHE A 126 -1.47 0.13 -15.74
CA PHE A 126 -2.38 -0.79 -15.05
C PHE A 126 -3.85 -0.53 -15.32
N THR A 127 -4.24 0.27 -16.31
CA THR A 127 -5.64 0.67 -16.55
C THR A 127 -6.62 -0.51 -16.58
N LYS A 128 -6.23 -1.63 -17.21
CA LYS A 128 -7.06 -2.85 -17.30
C LYS A 128 -6.96 -3.75 -16.05
N ASP A 129 -5.78 -3.83 -15.44
CA ASP A 129 -5.51 -4.73 -14.31
C ASP A 129 -5.85 -4.12 -12.95
N ALA A 130 -5.93 -2.79 -12.86
CA ALA A 130 -6.16 -2.05 -11.63
C ALA A 130 -7.39 -2.53 -10.84
N PRO A 131 -8.56 -2.80 -11.44
CA PRO A 131 -9.70 -3.36 -10.69
C PRO A 131 -9.34 -4.67 -9.96
N HIS A 132 -8.61 -5.58 -10.63
CA HIS A 132 -8.19 -6.85 -10.04
C HIS A 132 -7.11 -6.68 -8.97
N ILE A 133 -6.17 -5.74 -9.19
CA ILE A 133 -5.14 -5.38 -8.21
C ILE A 133 -5.82 -4.86 -6.93
N PHE A 134 -6.73 -3.90 -7.06
CA PHE A 134 -7.43 -3.26 -5.95
C PHE A 134 -8.29 -4.26 -5.19
N GLU A 135 -9.04 -5.11 -5.89
CA GLU A 135 -9.82 -6.18 -5.27
C GLU A 135 -8.93 -7.16 -4.49
N GLY A 136 -7.75 -7.49 -5.01
CA GLY A 136 -6.78 -8.33 -4.33
C GLY A 136 -6.26 -7.71 -3.03
N VAL A 137 -5.97 -6.41 -3.02
CA VAL A 137 -5.53 -5.69 -1.81
C VAL A 137 -6.67 -5.57 -0.79
N LYS A 138 -7.89 -5.22 -1.23
CA LYS A 138 -9.08 -5.21 -0.37
C LYS A 138 -9.27 -6.55 0.31
N LYS A 139 -9.16 -7.64 -0.47
CA LYS A 139 -9.30 -8.98 0.08
C LYS A 139 -8.18 -9.33 1.05
N ALA A 140 -6.96 -8.84 0.81
CA ALA A 140 -5.85 -9.03 1.74
C ALA A 140 -6.09 -8.34 3.09
N PHE A 141 -6.63 -7.11 3.11
CA PHE A 141 -7.04 -6.43 4.35
C PHE A 141 -8.11 -7.21 5.10
N GLU A 142 -9.15 -7.66 4.41
CA GLU A 142 -10.23 -8.47 5.00
C GLU A 142 -9.68 -9.76 5.62
N LEU A 143 -8.86 -10.52 4.88
CA LEU A 143 -8.29 -11.76 5.38
C LEU A 143 -7.31 -11.55 6.54
N ARG A 144 -6.49 -10.48 6.49
CA ARG A 144 -5.61 -10.11 7.61
C ARG A 144 -6.42 -9.76 8.86
N HIS A 145 -7.56 -9.08 8.72
CA HIS A 145 -8.46 -8.82 9.85
C HIS A 145 -8.96 -10.13 10.47
N ILE A 146 -9.53 -11.02 9.64
CA ILE A 146 -10.05 -12.32 10.09
C ILE A 146 -8.96 -13.17 10.76
N PHE A 147 -7.79 -13.29 10.14
CA PHE A 147 -6.72 -14.16 10.64
C PHE A 147 -6.06 -13.64 11.92
N CYS A 148 -5.91 -12.32 12.07
CA CYS A 148 -5.23 -11.73 13.23
C CYS A 148 -6.18 -11.40 14.39
N HIS A 149 -7.45 -11.08 14.13
CA HIS A 149 -8.35 -10.53 15.15
C HIS A 149 -9.56 -11.40 15.48
N GLU A 150 -10.03 -12.25 14.55
CA GLU A 150 -11.22 -13.08 14.79
C GLU A 150 -10.90 -14.52 15.22
N LEU A 151 -9.63 -14.84 15.52
CA LEU A 151 -9.14 -16.18 15.91
C LEU A 151 -9.74 -17.27 15.00
N ALA A 152 -9.37 -17.20 13.72
CA ALA A 152 -9.88 -17.93 12.56
C ALA A 152 -9.99 -19.48 12.65
N THR A 153 -10.75 -20.02 13.60
CA THR A 153 -11.03 -21.45 13.72
C THR A 153 -12.01 -21.95 12.66
N SER A 154 -12.79 -21.06 12.02
CA SER A 154 -13.82 -21.42 11.03
C SER A 154 -13.73 -20.69 9.67
N ALA A 155 -12.75 -19.78 9.49
CA ALA A 155 -12.64 -18.98 8.28
C ALA A 155 -12.41 -19.86 7.03
N LYS A 156 -13.35 -19.83 6.09
CA LYS A 156 -13.25 -20.55 4.82
C LYS A 156 -12.61 -19.65 3.77
N TYR A 157 -11.44 -20.04 3.28
CA TYR A 157 -10.76 -19.41 2.15
C TYR A 157 -10.24 -20.45 1.16
N SER A 158 -10.19 -20.07 -0.11
CA SER A 158 -9.64 -20.84 -1.20
C SER A 158 -8.21 -20.43 -1.48
N ILE A 159 -7.41 -21.33 -2.06
CA ILE A 159 -6.06 -21.02 -2.53
C ILE A 159 -6.11 -19.88 -3.57
N ARG A 160 -7.13 -19.88 -4.43
CA ARG A 160 -7.34 -18.82 -5.43
C ARG A 160 -7.49 -17.43 -4.81
N GLN A 161 -8.18 -17.32 -3.68
CA GLN A 161 -8.27 -16.04 -2.95
C GLN A 161 -6.91 -15.58 -2.43
N ILE A 162 -6.07 -16.50 -1.93
CA ILE A 162 -4.72 -16.18 -1.46
C ILE A 162 -3.81 -15.76 -2.62
N GLU A 163 -3.91 -16.43 -3.78
CA GLU A 163 -3.20 -16.05 -5.00
C GLU A 163 -3.62 -14.66 -5.48
N HIS A 164 -4.92 -14.37 -5.45
CA HIS A 164 -5.45 -13.06 -5.82
C HIS A 164 -4.96 -11.97 -4.87
N CYS A 165 -4.88 -12.24 -3.57
CA CYS A 165 -4.25 -11.33 -2.61
C CYS A 165 -2.77 -11.11 -2.97
N ALA A 166 -2.02 -12.18 -3.24
CA ALA A 166 -0.60 -12.11 -3.56
C ALA A 166 -0.32 -11.30 -4.82
N TYR A 167 -1.13 -11.52 -5.86
CA TYR A 167 -1.12 -10.72 -7.08
C TYR A 167 -1.42 -9.24 -6.76
N GLY A 168 -2.49 -8.99 -6.01
CA GLY A 168 -2.96 -7.65 -5.68
C GLY A 168 -1.90 -6.83 -4.96
N PHE A 169 -1.40 -7.29 -3.81
CA PHE A 169 -0.43 -6.48 -3.05
C PHE A 169 0.90 -6.31 -3.78
N PHE A 170 1.37 -7.32 -4.52
CA PHE A 170 2.62 -7.23 -5.27
C PHE A 170 2.57 -6.15 -6.35
N PHE A 171 1.55 -6.19 -7.22
CA PHE A 171 1.42 -5.20 -8.29
C PHE A 171 0.94 -3.84 -7.77
N PHE A 172 0.20 -3.81 -6.66
CA PHE A 172 -0.12 -2.56 -6.00
C PHE A 172 1.15 -1.83 -5.53
N LEU A 173 2.07 -2.51 -4.85
CA LEU A 173 3.32 -1.88 -4.40
C LEU A 173 4.12 -1.32 -5.57
N ILE A 174 4.24 -2.05 -6.69
CA ILE A 174 4.95 -1.57 -7.88
C ILE A 174 4.30 -0.31 -8.45
N GLY A 175 2.99 -0.33 -8.67
CA GLY A 175 2.30 0.80 -9.28
C GLY A 175 2.22 2.00 -8.34
N ALA A 176 2.01 1.77 -7.05
CA ALA A 176 1.86 2.82 -6.07
C ALA A 176 3.20 3.51 -5.80
N ASP A 177 4.30 2.76 -5.73
CA ASP A 177 5.65 3.32 -5.67
C ASP A 177 5.94 4.20 -6.89
N ARG A 178 5.58 3.73 -8.09
CA ARG A 178 5.72 4.52 -9.31
C ARG A 178 4.93 5.83 -9.29
N VAL A 179 3.70 5.81 -8.77
CA VAL A 179 2.89 7.03 -8.59
C VAL A 179 3.59 8.00 -7.66
N VAL A 180 4.11 7.52 -6.53
CA VAL A 180 4.84 8.35 -5.56
C VAL A 180 6.08 8.96 -6.20
N GLN A 181 6.88 8.19 -6.96
CA GLN A 181 8.03 8.73 -7.69
C GLN A 181 7.61 9.82 -8.70
N ASP A 182 6.56 9.57 -9.49
CA ASP A 182 6.06 10.58 -10.44
C ASP A 182 5.60 11.87 -9.71
N LEU A 183 4.97 11.75 -8.53
CA LEU A 183 4.59 12.90 -7.69
C LEU A 183 5.82 13.65 -7.18
N LEU A 184 6.84 12.94 -6.68
CA LEU A 184 8.09 13.53 -6.17
C LEU A 184 8.91 14.23 -7.27
N GLU A 185 8.82 13.72 -8.50
CA GLU A 185 9.42 14.30 -9.70
C GLU A 185 8.58 15.45 -10.30
N GLY A 186 7.35 15.65 -9.83
CA GLY A 186 6.45 16.70 -10.32
C GLY A 186 5.87 16.41 -11.70
N LYS A 187 5.77 15.14 -12.10
CA LYS A 187 5.20 14.75 -13.38
C LYS A 187 3.69 14.97 -13.40
N PRO A 188 3.11 15.31 -14.57
CA PRO A 188 1.67 15.51 -14.70
C PRO A 188 0.91 14.18 -14.54
N ASN A 189 -0.36 14.29 -14.16
CA ASN A 189 -1.27 13.15 -14.12
C ASN A 189 -1.77 12.84 -15.54
N ASN A 190 -1.36 11.70 -16.09
CA ASN A 190 -1.76 11.26 -17.42
C ASN A 190 -3.25 10.89 -17.53
N ALA A 191 -4.00 10.84 -16.42
CA ALA A 191 -5.45 10.66 -16.45
C ALA A 191 -6.22 11.89 -16.96
N LEU A 192 -5.57 13.06 -16.99
CA LEU A 192 -6.15 14.35 -17.38
C LEU A 192 -5.78 14.76 -18.82
N LEU A 193 -5.11 13.88 -19.57
CA LEU A 193 -4.71 14.05 -20.97
C LEU A 193 -5.55 13.14 -21.87
#